data_AF-A0A7H4PFM9-F1
#
_entry.id   AF-A0A7H4PFM9-F1
#
_cell.length_a   1.000
_cell.length_b   1.000
_cell.length_c   1.000
_cell.angle_alpha   90.00
_cell.angle_beta   90.00
_cell.angle_gamma   90.00
#
_symmetry.space_group_name_H-M   'P 1'
#
loop_
_entity.id
_entity.type
_entity.pdbx_description
1 polymer ?
#
loop_
_entity_poly.entity_id
_entity_poly.type
_entity_poly.pdbx_seq_one_letter_code
_entity_poly.pdbx_strand_id
1 'polypeptide(L)'
;MLWVCFGSVDANRGDPQLGWDTDQFPNSVEENALVMYEILKAGGFTTGGLNFDAKVRRQSTDKYDLFYGHIGAMDTMALALKVAARMIEDGELDKRVARRYAGWNGELGQQILKGQMNLADIAQYATQHNLAPEHQSGHQEQLENVVNRYLFDR
;
A
#
# COMPACT_ATOMS: atom_id res chain seq x y z
N MET A 1 14.22 3.64 16.29
CA MET A 1 14.70 3.34 14.93
C MET A 1 14.26 1.91 14.62
N LEU A 2 13.03 1.75 14.12
CA LEU A 2 12.59 0.45 13.60
C LEU A 2 13.42 0.18 12.34
N TRP A 3 14.08 -0.97 12.29
CA TRP A 3 14.69 -1.48 11.07
C TRP A 3 13.57 -1.81 10.08
N VAL A 4 13.27 -0.89 9.18
CA VAL A 4 12.40 -1.18 8.03
C VAL A 4 13.32 -1.87 7.01
N CYS A 5 13.12 -3.16 6.73
CA CYS A 5 13.90 -3.93 5.76
C CYS A 5 13.62 -3.55 4.28
N PHE A 6 13.11 -2.35 4.02
CA PHE A 6 12.80 -1.86 2.68
C PHE A 6 14.02 -1.12 2.11
N GLY A 7 14.81 -1.83 1.29
CA GLY A 7 16.04 -1.28 0.71
C GLY A 7 15.86 -0.71 -0.70
N SER A 8 15.30 -1.49 -1.62
CA SER A 8 15.14 -1.18 -3.05
C SER A 8 14.01 -2.03 -3.65
N VAL A 9 13.57 -1.72 -4.88
CA VAL A 9 12.54 -2.48 -5.61
C VAL A 9 13.00 -2.82 -7.01
N ASP A 10 12.75 -4.06 -7.42
CA ASP A 10 12.78 -4.46 -8.83
C ASP A 10 11.39 -4.20 -9.44
N ALA A 11 11.32 -3.22 -10.34
CA ALA A 11 10.11 -2.74 -10.98
C ALA A 11 9.81 -3.57 -12.24
N ASN A 12 9.07 -4.64 -12.05
CA ASN A 12 8.51 -5.45 -13.13
C ASN A 12 7.06 -5.82 -12.81
N ARG A 13 6.44 -6.64 -13.66
CA ARG A 13 5.15 -7.24 -13.39
C ARG A 13 5.10 -8.69 -13.87
N GLY A 14 4.27 -9.47 -13.18
CA GLY A 14 3.88 -10.80 -13.58
C GLY A 14 2.63 -10.82 -14.47
N ASP A 15 2.17 -12.03 -14.76
CA ASP A 15 0.80 -12.30 -15.17
C ASP A 15 0.17 -13.19 -14.09
N PRO A 16 -0.86 -12.74 -13.34
CA PRO A 16 -1.46 -13.52 -12.26
C PRO A 16 -2.02 -14.89 -12.68
N GLN A 17 -2.24 -15.11 -13.99
CA GLN A 17 -2.73 -16.38 -14.52
C GLN A 17 -1.59 -17.33 -14.90
N LEU A 18 -0.33 -16.89 -14.83
CA LEU A 18 0.85 -17.69 -15.18
C LEU A 18 1.67 -17.99 -13.91
N GLY A 19 1.92 -19.27 -13.65
CA GLY A 19 2.66 -19.73 -12.47
C GLY A 19 4.19 -19.61 -12.58
N TRP A 20 4.70 -18.78 -13.49
CA TRP A 20 6.13 -18.58 -13.71
C TRP A 20 6.44 -17.11 -13.94
N ASP A 21 7.71 -16.75 -13.79
CA ASP A 21 8.13 -15.36 -13.90
C ASP A 21 8.15 -14.87 -15.35
N THR A 22 7.48 -13.74 -15.57
CA THR A 22 7.33 -13.15 -16.91
C THR A 22 8.22 -11.94 -17.12
N ASP A 23 8.71 -11.30 -16.06
CA ASP A 23 9.54 -10.09 -16.07
C ASP A 23 9.02 -9.03 -17.06
N GLN A 24 7.74 -8.71 -17.02
CA GLN A 24 7.17 -7.68 -17.91
C GLN A 24 7.48 -6.29 -17.39
N PHE A 25 7.66 -5.32 -18.28
CA PHE A 25 7.71 -3.92 -17.87
C PHE A 25 6.38 -3.53 -17.19
N PRO A 26 6.41 -2.73 -16.11
CA PRO A 26 5.20 -2.24 -15.48
C PRO A 26 4.43 -1.35 -16.46
N ASN A 27 3.10 -1.50 -16.49
CA ASN A 27 2.24 -0.77 -17.41
C ASN A 27 0.88 -0.35 -16.79
N SER A 28 0.64 -0.64 -15.51
CA SER A 28 -0.55 -0.20 -14.78
C SER A 28 -0.19 0.84 -13.75
N VAL A 29 -0.82 2.01 -13.85
CA VAL A 29 -0.69 3.08 -12.85
C VAL A 29 -1.47 2.72 -11.60
N GLU A 30 -2.60 2.04 -11.78
CA GLU A 30 -3.52 1.59 -10.73
C GLU A 30 -2.80 0.68 -9.73
N GLU A 31 -2.04 -0.31 -10.23
CA GLU A 31 -1.23 -1.20 -9.40
C GLU A 31 -0.05 -0.45 -8.75
N ASN A 32 0.71 0.30 -9.56
CA ASN A 32 1.94 0.92 -9.09
C ASN A 32 1.72 2.13 -8.17
N ALA A 33 0.57 2.79 -8.22
CA ALA A 33 0.24 3.90 -7.32
C ALA A 33 0.16 3.42 -5.87
N LEU A 34 -0.40 2.23 -5.63
CA LEU A 34 -0.45 1.64 -4.28
C LEU A 34 0.94 1.19 -3.80
N VAL A 35 1.79 0.68 -4.71
CA VAL A 35 3.19 0.37 -4.39
C VAL A 35 3.94 1.64 -4.00
N MET A 36 3.86 2.69 -4.82
CA MET A 36 4.51 3.98 -4.53
C MET A 36 3.96 4.63 -3.26
N TYR A 37 2.68 4.45 -2.93
CA TYR A 37 2.09 4.92 -1.68
C TYR A 37 2.79 4.34 -0.46
N GLU A 38 3.02 3.03 -0.42
CA GLU A 38 3.74 2.38 0.68
C GLU A 38 5.21 2.79 0.74
N ILE A 39 5.87 2.93 -0.42
CA ILE A 39 7.26 3.42 -0.50
C ILE A 39 7.38 4.82 0.12
N LEU A 40 6.48 5.73 -0.25
CA LEU A 40 6.47 7.09 0.29
C LEU A 40 6.13 7.10 1.79
N LYS A 41 5.17 6.29 2.24
CA LYS A 41 4.83 6.17 3.67
C LYS A 41 5.99 5.62 4.51
N ALA A 42 6.82 4.76 3.93
CA ALA A 42 8.03 4.25 4.56
C ALA A 42 9.17 5.29 4.63
N GLY A 43 8.99 6.48 4.06
CA GLY A 43 10.00 7.55 4.02
C GLY A 43 10.79 7.61 2.71
N GLY A 44 10.37 6.87 1.68
CA GLY A 44 11.03 6.83 0.38
C GLY A 44 12.32 5.99 0.36
N PHE A 45 13.02 6.03 -0.77
CA PHE A 45 14.31 5.36 -0.90
C PHE A 45 15.44 6.17 -0.27
N THR A 46 16.37 5.47 0.39
CA THR A 46 17.61 6.06 0.92
C THR A 46 18.80 5.71 0.02
N THR A 47 19.07 4.40 -0.16
CA THR A 47 20.18 3.89 -0.97
C THR A 47 19.74 3.01 -2.15
N GLY A 48 18.45 2.69 -2.23
CA GLY A 48 17.88 1.92 -3.34
C GLY A 48 17.16 2.80 -4.37
N GLY A 49 16.38 2.15 -5.21
CA GLY A 49 15.55 2.79 -6.22
C GLY A 49 14.63 1.80 -6.91
N LEU A 50 14.20 2.17 -8.10
CA LEU A 50 13.43 1.31 -9.01
C LEU A 50 14.39 0.75 -10.06
N ASN A 51 14.80 -0.50 -9.90
CA ASN A 51 15.56 -1.22 -10.92
C ASN A 51 14.59 -1.91 -11.88
N PHE A 52 14.65 -1.63 -13.18
CA PHE A 52 13.78 -2.31 -14.14
C PHE A 52 14.32 -3.70 -14.47
N ASP A 53 14.11 -4.66 -13.55
CA ASP A 53 14.37 -6.08 -13.80
C ASP A 53 13.25 -6.69 -14.67
N ALA A 54 13.17 -6.16 -15.89
CA ALA A 54 12.13 -6.44 -16.86
C ALA A 54 12.75 -6.66 -18.24
N LYS A 55 12.07 -7.45 -19.06
CA LYS A 55 12.51 -7.78 -20.42
C LYS A 55 11.43 -7.44 -21.45
N VAL A 56 11.85 -7.16 -22.67
CA VAL A 56 10.93 -7.10 -23.82
C VAL A 56 10.31 -8.47 -24.06
N ARG A 57 9.14 -8.51 -24.71
CA ARG A 57 8.49 -9.78 -25.03
C ARG A 57 9.27 -10.48 -26.13
N ARG A 58 9.21 -11.81 -26.19
CA ARG A 58 9.93 -12.60 -27.21
C ARG A 58 9.58 -12.17 -28.65
N GLN A 59 8.38 -11.65 -28.87
CA GLN A 59 7.89 -11.17 -30.16
C GLN A 59 8.29 -9.70 -30.45
N SER A 60 8.71 -8.96 -29.43
CA SER A 60 9.23 -7.60 -29.54
C SER A 60 10.72 -7.66 -29.90
N THR A 61 10.98 -7.87 -31.19
CA THR A 61 12.33 -8.15 -31.73
C THR A 61 13.00 -6.93 -32.34
N ASP A 62 12.30 -5.79 -32.46
CA ASP A 62 12.93 -4.56 -32.93
C ASP A 62 13.81 -3.98 -31.81
N LYS A 63 14.99 -3.46 -32.17
CA LYS A 63 15.91 -2.84 -31.22
C LYS A 63 15.26 -1.66 -30.46
N TYR A 64 14.28 -0.99 -31.06
CA TYR A 64 13.56 0.12 -30.43
C TYR A 64 12.56 -0.34 -29.37
N ASP A 65 12.14 -1.61 -29.37
CA ASP A 65 11.23 -2.15 -28.35
C ASP A 65 11.81 -2.06 -26.94
N LEU A 66 13.14 -2.12 -26.82
CA LEU A 66 13.82 -1.89 -25.54
C LEU A 66 13.56 -0.48 -25.01
N PHE A 67 13.59 0.52 -25.89
CA PHE A 67 13.31 1.91 -25.53
C PHE A 67 11.84 2.09 -25.19
N TYR A 68 10.93 1.54 -25.99
CA TYR A 68 9.49 1.61 -25.70
C TYR A 68 9.15 0.99 -24.34
N GLY A 69 9.76 -0.16 -24.02
CA GLY A 69 9.59 -0.81 -22.72
C GLY A 69 10.02 0.08 -21.54
N HIS A 70 11.24 0.62 -21.59
CA HIS A 70 11.76 1.48 -20.52
C HIS A 70 11.02 2.81 -20.41
N ILE A 71 10.73 3.48 -21.53
CA ILE A 71 9.99 4.75 -21.54
C ILE A 71 8.60 4.55 -20.93
N GLY A 72 7.86 3.53 -21.39
CA GLY A 72 6.55 3.21 -20.85
C GLY A 72 6.59 2.92 -19.35
N ALA A 73 7.56 2.12 -18.90
CA ALA A 73 7.73 1.80 -17.49
C ALA A 73 8.06 3.05 -16.64
N MET A 74 8.98 3.89 -17.11
CA MET A 74 9.34 5.14 -16.44
C MET A 74 8.15 6.09 -16.33
N ASP A 75 7.38 6.26 -17.39
CA ASP A 75 6.17 7.10 -17.40
C ASP A 75 5.09 6.55 -16.45
N THR A 76 4.86 5.23 -16.47
CA THR A 76 3.93 4.56 -15.54
C THR A 76 4.34 4.79 -14.09
N MET A 77 5.60 4.58 -13.74
CA MET A 77 6.08 4.77 -12.36
C MET A 77 6.06 6.24 -11.95
N ALA A 78 6.37 7.17 -12.86
CA ALA A 78 6.29 8.61 -12.59
C ALA A 78 4.85 9.06 -12.33
N LEU A 79 3.88 8.57 -13.10
CA LEU A 79 2.47 8.89 -12.87
C LEU A 79 1.96 8.25 -11.56
N ALA A 80 2.32 7.00 -11.29
CA ALA A 80 2.03 6.31 -10.04
C ALA A 80 2.57 7.08 -8.82
N LEU A 81 3.80 7.59 -8.89
CA LEU A 81 4.39 8.43 -7.84
C LEU A 81 3.55 9.68 -7.59
N LYS A 82 3.10 10.38 -8.64
CA LYS A 82 2.27 11.57 -8.50
C LYS A 82 0.92 11.26 -7.86
N VAL A 83 0.28 10.16 -8.24
CA VAL A 83 -0.98 9.72 -7.64
C VAL A 83 -0.78 9.38 -6.16
N ALA A 84 0.26 8.60 -5.83
CA ALA A 84 0.62 8.24 -4.48
C ALA A 84 0.89 9.47 -3.59
N ALA A 85 1.65 10.44 -4.10
CA ALA A 85 1.93 11.68 -3.38
C ALA A 85 0.63 12.44 -3.05
N ARG A 86 -0.29 12.59 -4.02
CA ARG A 86 -1.61 13.21 -3.77
C ARG A 86 -2.41 12.48 -2.70
N MET A 87 -2.45 11.15 -2.75
CA MET A 87 -3.15 10.34 -1.73
C MET A 87 -2.60 10.57 -0.32
N ILE A 88 -1.28 10.69 -0.18
CA ILE A 88 -0.61 10.95 1.11
C ILE A 88 -0.83 12.38 1.58
N GLU A 89 -0.67 13.36 0.70
CA GLU A 89 -0.84 14.78 1.01
C GLU A 89 -2.26 15.09 1.50
N ASP A 90 -3.27 14.51 0.86
CA ASP A 90 -4.67 14.64 1.28
C ASP A 90 -4.98 13.88 2.58
N GLY A 91 -4.29 12.75 2.80
CA GLY A 91 -4.38 11.93 4.02
C GLY A 91 -5.75 11.28 4.25
N GLU A 92 -6.61 11.17 3.24
CA GLU A 92 -7.97 10.62 3.38
C GLU A 92 -7.96 9.16 3.85
N LEU A 93 -7.06 8.33 3.30
CA LEU A 93 -6.91 6.93 3.70
C LEU A 93 -6.42 6.82 5.16
N ASP A 94 -5.42 7.61 5.55
CA ASP A 94 -4.88 7.60 6.91
C ASP A 94 -5.93 8.08 7.93
N LYS A 95 -6.73 9.10 7.60
CA LYS A 95 -7.87 9.54 8.45
C LYS A 95 -8.87 8.41 8.69
N ARG A 96 -9.15 7.59 7.67
CA ARG A 96 -10.08 6.46 7.78
C ARG A 96 -9.52 5.33 8.62
N VAL A 97 -8.24 4.99 8.46
CA VAL A 97 -7.54 4.04 9.33
C VAL A 97 -7.55 4.53 10.78
N ALA A 98 -7.15 5.80 11.02
CA ALA A 98 -7.16 6.38 12.36
C ALA A 98 -8.55 6.34 13.02
N ARG A 99 -9.61 6.64 12.25
CA ARG A 99 -11.00 6.53 12.73
C ARG A 99 -11.37 5.10 13.09
N ARG A 100 -11.02 4.12 12.24
CA ARG A 100 -11.32 2.70 12.48
C ARG A 100 -10.70 2.19 13.77
N TYR A 101 -9.49 2.63 14.10
CA TYR A 101 -8.76 2.19 15.29
C TYR A 101 -8.86 3.15 16.48
N ALA A 102 -9.71 4.19 16.42
CA ALA A 102 -9.80 5.22 17.45
C ALA A 102 -10.10 4.67 18.87
N GLY A 103 -10.84 3.55 18.96
CA GLY A 103 -11.12 2.88 20.24
C GLY A 103 -9.88 2.42 21.01
N TRP A 104 -8.78 2.12 20.31
CA TRP A 104 -7.50 1.74 20.93
C TRP A 104 -6.78 2.91 21.62
N ASN A 105 -7.16 4.15 21.30
CA ASN A 105 -6.66 5.34 21.98
C ASN A 105 -7.39 5.60 23.31
N GLY A 106 -8.50 4.90 23.57
CA GLY A 106 -9.22 4.95 24.84
C GLY A 106 -8.48 4.24 25.98
N GLU A 107 -8.98 4.44 27.20
CA GLU A 107 -8.34 3.95 28.43
C GLU A 107 -8.08 2.43 28.40
N LEU A 108 -9.11 1.63 28.13
CA LEU A 108 -9.00 0.17 28.04
C LEU A 108 -7.98 -0.26 26.98
N GLY A 109 -8.06 0.33 25.77
CA GLY A 109 -7.14 0.01 24.68
C GLY A 109 -5.69 0.30 25.04
N GLN A 110 -5.43 1.42 25.73
CA GLN A 110 -4.09 1.79 26.18
C GLN A 110 -3.58 0.89 27.31
N GLN A 111 -4.43 0.48 28.26
CA GLN A 111 -4.04 -0.48 29.30
C GLN A 111 -3.62 -1.82 28.67
N ILE A 112 -4.39 -2.30 27.69
CA ILE A 112 -4.06 -3.53 26.93
C ILE A 112 -2.74 -3.37 26.17
N LEU A 113 -2.59 -2.30 25.37
CA LEU A 113 -1.40 -2.09 24.53
C LEU A 113 -0.10 -1.91 25.34
N LYS A 114 -0.20 -1.39 26.56
CA LYS A 114 0.92 -1.23 27.48
C LYS A 114 1.22 -2.50 28.30
N GLY A 115 0.47 -3.59 28.07
CA GLY A 115 0.65 -4.84 28.79
C GLY A 115 0.22 -4.78 30.27
N GLN A 116 -0.65 -3.82 30.62
CA GLN A 116 -1.11 -3.61 32.00
C GLN A 116 -2.28 -4.52 32.38
N MET A 117 -2.87 -5.22 31.40
CA MET A 117 -3.93 -6.19 31.62
C MET A 117 -3.51 -7.54 31.06
N ASN A 118 -3.64 -8.58 31.88
CA ASN A 118 -3.56 -9.95 31.42
C ASN A 118 -4.95 -10.46 30.98
N LEU A 119 -5.03 -11.71 30.51
CA LEU A 119 -6.29 -12.30 30.04
C LEU A 119 -7.38 -12.34 31.13
N ALA A 120 -7.03 -12.57 32.39
CA ALA A 120 -8.00 -12.60 33.49
C ALA A 120 -8.58 -11.20 33.76
N ASP A 121 -7.73 -10.17 33.76
CA ASP A 121 -8.17 -8.78 33.95
C ASP A 121 -9.14 -8.36 32.84
N ILE A 122 -8.85 -8.71 31.58
CA ILE A 122 -9.70 -8.40 30.42
C ILE A 122 -11.05 -9.12 30.52
N ALA A 123 -11.05 -10.41 30.89
CA ALA A 123 -12.29 -11.19 31.04
C ALA A 123 -13.19 -10.61 32.14
N GLN A 124 -12.58 -10.19 33.27
CA GLN A 124 -13.30 -9.55 34.36
C GLN A 124 -13.88 -8.20 33.92
N TYR A 125 -13.08 -7.35 33.26
CA TYR A 125 -13.52 -6.04 32.75
C TYR A 125 -14.71 -6.19 31.79
N ALA A 126 -14.64 -7.14 30.86
CA ALA A 126 -15.71 -7.39 29.90
C ALA A 126 -17.02 -7.80 30.57
N THR A 127 -16.94 -8.65 31.60
CA THR A 127 -18.12 -9.11 32.36
C THR A 127 -18.69 -7.99 33.23
N GLN A 128 -17.85 -7.24 33.95
CA GLN A 128 -18.27 -6.17 34.85
C GLN A 128 -18.95 -5.02 34.12
N HIS A 129 -18.48 -4.69 32.92
CA HIS A 129 -19.05 -3.63 32.10
C HIS A 129 -20.07 -4.12 31.08
N ASN A 130 -20.41 -5.42 31.10
CA ASN A 130 -21.32 -6.05 30.14
C ASN A 130 -20.99 -5.64 28.68
N LEU A 131 -19.71 -5.73 28.33
CA LEU A 131 -19.23 -5.28 27.02
C LEU A 131 -19.92 -6.09 25.91
N ALA A 132 -20.60 -5.38 25.02
CA ALA A 132 -21.17 -5.92 23.78
C ALA A 132 -20.61 -5.14 22.58
N PRO A 133 -19.39 -5.44 22.11
CA PRO A 133 -18.78 -4.71 21.01
C PRO A 133 -19.58 -4.90 19.71
N GLU A 134 -19.83 -3.79 19.01
CA GLU A 134 -20.44 -3.82 17.68
C GLU A 134 -19.38 -3.70 16.59
N HIS A 135 -19.48 -4.57 15.59
CA HIS A 135 -18.58 -4.55 14.45
C HIS A 135 -18.80 -3.27 13.62
N GLN A 136 -17.70 -2.61 13.27
CA GLN A 136 -17.72 -1.44 12.40
C GLN A 136 -17.45 -1.86 10.96
N SER A 137 -18.25 -1.35 10.03
CA SER A 137 -18.07 -1.60 8.59
C SER A 137 -16.67 -1.19 8.12
N GLY A 138 -16.10 -1.99 7.22
CA GLY A 138 -14.81 -1.69 6.59
C GLY A 138 -14.90 -0.66 5.47
N HIS A 139 -16.11 -0.46 4.90
CA HIS A 139 -16.36 0.44 3.78
C HIS A 139 -15.41 0.23 2.58
N GLN A 140 -15.10 -1.02 2.25
CA GLN A 140 -14.12 -1.38 1.22
C GLN A 140 -14.46 -0.76 -0.14
N GLU A 141 -15.70 -0.90 -0.60
CA GLU A 141 -16.13 -0.39 -1.91
C GLU A 141 -16.07 1.15 -1.95
N GLN A 142 -16.29 1.81 -0.80
CA GLN A 142 -16.11 3.25 -0.70
C GLN A 142 -14.63 3.64 -0.77
N LEU A 143 -13.74 2.87 -0.14
CA LEU A 143 -12.30 3.09 -0.16
C LEU A 143 -11.72 2.89 -1.57
N GLU A 144 -12.15 1.85 -2.27
CA GLU A 144 -11.79 1.61 -3.68
C GLU A 144 -12.21 2.80 -4.56
N ASN A 145 -13.41 3.34 -4.35
CA ASN A 145 -13.86 4.54 -5.04
C ASN A 145 -13.04 5.79 -4.70
N VAL A 146 -12.55 5.91 -3.46
CA VAL A 146 -11.63 7.01 -3.08
C VAL A 146 -10.33 6.89 -3.87
N VAL A 147 -9.72 5.70 -3.94
CA VAL A 147 -8.50 5.47 -4.72
C VAL A 147 -8.74 5.74 -6.21
N ASN A 148 -9.88 5.32 -6.76
CA ASN A 148 -10.23 5.58 -8.16
C ASN A 148 -10.29 7.08 -8.49
N ARG A 149 -10.79 7.92 -7.57
CA ARG A 149 -10.80 9.38 -7.77
C ARG A 149 -9.37 9.92 -7.89
N TYR A 150 -8.45 9.43 -7.07
CA TYR A 150 -7.04 9.81 -7.20
C TYR A 150 -6.38 9.32 -8.49
N LEU A 151 -6.85 8.21 -9.06
CA LEU A 151 -6.31 7.68 -10.31
C LEU A 151 -6.82 8.45 -11.54
N PHE A 152 -8.12 8.79 -11.56
CA PHE A 152 -8.78 9.22 -12.78
C PHE A 152 -9.29 10.67 -12.77
N ASP A 153 -9.53 11.25 -11.58
CA ASP A 153 -9.96 12.64 -11.48
C ASP A 153 -8.72 13.55 -11.44
N ARG A 154 -8.72 14.55 -12.33
CA ARG A 154 -7.64 15.54 -12.47
C ARG A 154 -7.87 16.74 -11.58
#